data_AF-A0A228HLA6-F1
#
_entry.id   AF-A0A228HLA6-F1
#
_cell.length_a   1.000
_cell.length_b   1.000
_cell.length_c   1.000
_cell.angle_alpha   90.00
_cell.angle_beta   90.00
_cell.angle_gamma   90.00
#
_symmetry.space_group_name_H-M   'P 1'
#
loop_
_entity.id
_entity.type
_entity.pdbx_description
1 polymer ?
#
loop_
_entity_poly.entity_id
_entity_poly.type
_entity_poly.pdbx_seq_one_letter_code
_entity_poly.pdbx_strand_id
1 'polypeptide(L)'
;MFKGVVVATLLVISTAALAEGYGGRSIRIGWHVRQPTRFMVSGVLRKNGSTDVIKPIQAILTADDGGAALQTFIKSAQTQYPGYALIATLVSPVPIAGTCENAI
;
A
#
# COMPACT_ATOMS: atom_id res chain seq x y z
N MET A 1 -24.54 41.46 -41.64
CA MET A 1 -23.07 41.40 -41.48
C MET A 1 -22.77 40.76 -40.13
N PHE A 2 -22.33 39.51 -40.14
CA PHE A 2 -21.95 38.75 -38.95
C PHE A 2 -20.58 39.20 -38.44
N LYS A 3 -20.45 39.48 -37.14
CA LYS A 3 -19.15 39.43 -36.44
C LYS A 3 -19.37 38.79 -35.08
N GLY A 4 -19.33 37.46 -35.06
CA GLY A 4 -19.24 36.66 -33.84
C GLY A 4 -17.84 36.79 -33.24
N VAL A 5 -17.78 37.05 -31.93
CA VAL A 5 -16.55 37.00 -31.16
C VAL A 5 -16.32 35.54 -30.76
N VAL A 6 -15.28 34.92 -31.31
CA VAL A 6 -14.90 33.53 -30.98
C VAL A 6 -13.95 33.55 -29.78
N VAL A 7 -14.37 32.84 -28.74
CA VAL A 7 -13.66 32.55 -27.49
C VAL A 7 -12.47 31.63 -27.77
N ALA A 8 -11.26 32.01 -27.31
CA ALA A 8 -10.08 31.17 -27.36
C ALA A 8 -9.86 30.48 -26.00
N THR A 9 -10.40 29.27 -25.86
CA THR A 9 -10.15 28.40 -24.71
C THR A 9 -8.78 27.72 -24.89
N LEU A 10 -7.78 28.12 -24.11
CA LEU A 10 -6.47 27.47 -24.07
C LEU A 10 -6.58 26.11 -23.36
N LEU A 11 -6.69 25.04 -24.15
CA LEU A 11 -6.52 23.66 -23.70
C LEU A 11 -5.03 23.43 -23.41
N VAL A 12 -4.64 23.40 -22.13
CA VAL A 12 -3.32 22.94 -21.70
C VAL A 12 -3.30 21.42 -21.83
N ILE A 13 -2.76 20.92 -22.93
CA ILE A 13 -2.53 19.49 -23.15
C ILE A 13 -1.23 19.14 -22.40
N SER A 14 -1.36 18.54 -21.22
CA SER A 14 -0.24 17.94 -20.51
C SER A 14 0.32 16.80 -21.38
N THR A 15 1.48 16.99 -22.00
CA THR A 15 2.19 15.91 -22.69
C THR A 15 2.70 14.93 -21.64
N ALA A 16 1.97 13.82 -21.45
CA ALA A 16 2.59 12.62 -20.88
C ALA A 16 3.70 12.22 -21.86
N ALA A 17 4.96 12.28 -21.40
CA ALA A 17 6.09 11.82 -22.19
C ALA A 17 5.93 10.31 -22.43
N LEU A 18 5.40 9.93 -23.59
CA LEU A 18 5.39 8.56 -24.07
C LEU A 18 6.82 8.24 -24.51
N ALA A 19 7.54 7.44 -23.72
CA ALA A 19 8.79 6.86 -24.14
C ALA A 19 8.50 5.72 -25.14
N GLU A 20 8.39 6.06 -26.43
CA GLU A 20 8.41 5.07 -27.51
C GLU A 20 9.86 4.56 -27.70
N GLY A 21 10.12 3.36 -27.16
CA GLY A 21 11.34 2.59 -27.44
C GLY A 21 11.13 1.63 -28.61
N TYR A 22 11.76 1.96 -29.74
CA TYR A 22 11.72 1.24 -31.02
C TYR A 22 12.41 -0.13 -30.96
N GLY A 23 11.67 -1.20 -31.32
CA GLY A 23 12.19 -2.40 -32.00
C GLY A 23 13.03 -3.43 -31.21
N GLY A 24 12.49 -4.65 -31.11
CA GLY A 24 13.28 -5.89 -31.15
C GLY A 24 13.77 -6.45 -29.80
N ARG A 25 12.97 -7.33 -29.20
CA ARG A 25 13.37 -8.42 -28.29
C ARG A 25 14.47 -8.12 -27.25
N SER A 26 14.55 -6.88 -26.76
CA SER A 26 15.42 -6.52 -25.65
C SER A 26 14.79 -7.03 -24.36
N ILE A 27 15.63 -7.61 -23.50
CA ILE A 27 15.33 -7.78 -22.08
C ILE A 27 14.81 -6.41 -21.61
N ARG A 28 13.65 -6.38 -20.95
CA ARG A 28 12.98 -5.13 -20.53
C ARG A 28 13.79 -4.44 -19.42
N ILE A 29 14.97 -3.96 -19.76
CA ILE A 29 15.79 -3.10 -18.93
C ILE A 29 15.07 -1.76 -18.87
N GLY A 30 14.54 -1.46 -17.69
CA GLY A 30 13.71 -0.28 -17.48
C GLY A 30 13.48 -0.02 -16.00
N TRP A 31 13.36 1.26 -15.66
CA TRP A 31 12.93 1.68 -14.34
C TRP A 31 11.45 1.37 -14.16
N HIS A 32 11.12 0.58 -13.14
CA HIS A 32 9.76 0.28 -12.73
C HIS A 32 9.52 0.85 -11.33
N VAL A 33 8.36 1.47 -11.14
CA VAL A 33 7.96 1.95 -9.81
C VAL A 33 7.27 0.82 -9.07
N ARG A 34 7.85 0.39 -7.95
CA ARG A 34 7.22 -0.57 -7.04
C ARG A 34 6.59 0.18 -5.86
N GLN A 35 5.28 0.08 -5.73
CA GLN A 35 4.48 0.76 -4.71
C GLN A 35 3.50 -0.23 -4.04
N PRO A 36 3.95 -1.01 -3.04
CA PRO A 36 3.06 -1.91 -2.34
C PRO A 36 2.08 -1.15 -1.44
N THR A 37 0.81 -1.56 -1.47
CA THR A 37 -0.19 -1.13 -0.49
C THR A 37 0.15 -1.74 0.86
N ARG A 38 0.34 -0.91 1.89
CA ARG A 38 0.79 -1.34 3.21
C ARG A 38 -0.13 -0.81 4.30
N PHE A 39 -0.28 -1.60 5.35
CA PHE A 39 -1.09 -1.28 6.52
C PHE A 39 -0.28 -1.50 7.78
N MET A 40 -0.33 -0.53 8.70
CA MET A 40 0.13 -0.71 10.06
C MET A 40 -1.01 -1.33 10.85
N VAL A 41 -0.77 -2.50 11.42
CA VAL A 41 -1.74 -3.21 12.26
C VAL A 41 -1.15 -3.27 13.66
N SER A 42 -1.89 -2.72 14.62
CA SER A 42 -1.56 -2.77 16.04
C SER A 42 -2.59 -3.63 16.76
N GLY A 43 -2.13 -4.39 17.75
CA GLY A 43 -2.97 -5.30 18.52
C GLY A 43 -2.60 -5.28 20.00
N VAL A 44 -3.58 -5.56 20.84
CA VAL A 44 -3.37 -5.76 22.27
C VAL A 44 -3.72 -7.20 22.60
N LEU A 45 -2.74 -7.95 23.10
CA LEU A 45 -2.90 -9.31 23.57
C LEU A 45 -3.10 -9.32 25.09
N ARG A 46 -3.92 -10.24 25.58
CA ARG A 46 -4.06 -10.56 26.99
C ARG A 46 -3.71 -12.02 27.22
N LYS A 47 -2.91 -12.32 28.25
CA LYS A 47 -2.59 -13.70 28.60
C LYS A 47 -3.84 -14.45 29.06
N ASN A 48 -4.06 -15.66 28.57
CA ASN A 48 -5.20 -16.49 28.96
C ASN A 48 -5.17 -16.76 30.46
N GLY A 49 -6.32 -16.63 31.13
CA GLY A 49 -6.43 -16.79 32.58
C GLY A 49 -5.86 -15.62 33.41
N SER A 50 -5.50 -14.50 32.79
CA SER A 50 -5.02 -13.29 33.49
C SER A 50 -5.79 -12.05 33.03
N THR A 51 -6.00 -11.11 33.95
CA THR A 51 -6.51 -9.76 33.66
C THR A 51 -5.40 -8.72 33.53
N ASP A 52 -4.22 -9.01 34.08
CA ASP A 52 -3.20 -7.98 34.34
C ASP A 52 -1.98 -8.11 33.43
N VAL A 53 -1.86 -9.23 32.70
CA VAL A 53 -0.77 -9.45 31.76
C VAL A 53 -1.22 -9.11 30.34
N ILE A 54 -0.82 -7.92 29.90
CA ILE A 54 -1.10 -7.35 28.58
C ILE A 54 0.19 -7.29 27.75
N LYS A 55 0.08 -7.52 26.44
CA LYS A 55 1.19 -7.41 25.49
C LYS A 55 0.75 -6.66 24.22
N PRO A 56 1.18 -5.41 24.02
CA PRO A 56 0.98 -4.73 22.75
C PRO A 56 1.90 -5.35 21.68
N ILE A 57 1.37 -5.51 20.47
CA ILE A 57 2.07 -6.01 19.30
C ILE A 57 1.74 -5.16 18.08
N GLN A 58 2.66 -5.09 17.13
CA GLN A 58 2.49 -4.27 15.93
C GLN A 58 3.22 -4.89 14.74
N ALA A 59 2.67 -4.70 13.54
CA ALA A 59 3.33 -5.05 12.28
C ALA A 59 2.97 -4.04 11.18
N ILE A 60 3.85 -3.91 10.19
CA ILE A 60 3.52 -3.30 8.89
C ILE A 60 3.41 -4.42 7.87
N LEU A 61 2.24 -4.56 7.26
CA LEU A 61 1.92 -5.66 6.36
C LEU A 61 1.61 -5.12 4.96
N THR A 62 2.09 -5.81 3.93
CA THR A 62 1.64 -5.58 2.56
C THR A 62 0.38 -6.41 2.33
N ALA A 63 -0.70 -5.77 1.87
CA ALA A 63 -1.98 -6.43 1.60
C ALA A 63 -2.82 -5.58 0.64
N ASP A 64 -3.79 -6.20 -0.01
CA ASP A 64 -4.69 -5.50 -0.95
C ASP A 64 -5.57 -4.47 -0.22
N ASP A 65 -6.02 -4.80 1.01
CA ASP A 65 -6.80 -3.93 1.87
C ASP A 65 -6.51 -4.15 3.37
N GLY A 66 -7.10 -3.30 4.21
CA GLY A 66 -6.92 -3.35 5.65
C GLY A 66 -7.51 -4.61 6.31
N GLY A 67 -8.55 -5.20 5.73
CA GLY A 67 -9.13 -6.46 6.22
C GLY A 67 -8.20 -7.65 5.98
N ALA A 68 -7.61 -7.72 4.80
CA ALA A 68 -6.59 -8.72 4.46
C ALA A 68 -5.33 -8.59 5.34
N ALA A 69 -4.89 -7.34 5.60
CA ALA A 69 -3.81 -7.08 6.55
C ALA A 69 -4.17 -7.55 7.97
N LEU A 70 -5.38 -7.25 8.44
CA LEU A 70 -5.86 -7.67 9.77
C LEU A 70 -5.91 -9.19 9.91
N GLN A 71 -6.42 -9.91 8.90
CA GLN A 71 -6.48 -11.37 8.95
C GLN A 71 -5.09 -12.00 9.01
N THR A 72 -4.15 -11.49 8.21
CA THR A 72 -2.74 -11.91 8.26
C THR A 72 -2.12 -11.65 9.63
N PHE A 73 -2.39 -10.48 10.21
CA PHE A 73 -1.93 -10.12 11.55
C PHE A 73 -2.49 -11.05 12.63
N ILE A 74 -3.80 -11.35 12.61
CA ILE A 74 -4.45 -12.24 13.58
C ILE A 74 -3.83 -13.63 13.53
N LYS A 75 -3.69 -14.21 12.33
CA LYS A 75 -3.07 -15.53 12.15
C LYS A 75 -1.66 -15.56 12.71
N SER A 76 -0.86 -14.55 12.38
CA SER A 76 0.51 -14.41 12.86
C SER A 76 0.56 -14.30 14.40
N ALA A 77 -0.30 -13.48 14.99
CA ALA A 77 -0.37 -13.30 16.43
C ALA A 77 -0.76 -14.60 17.16
N GLN A 78 -1.71 -15.37 16.62
CA GLN A 78 -2.11 -16.66 17.18
C GLN A 78 -0.96 -17.67 17.17
N THR A 79 -0.16 -17.70 16.10
CA THR A 79 0.99 -18.60 16.00
C THR A 79 2.15 -18.18 16.90
N GLN A 80 2.45 -16.88 16.96
CA GLN A 80 3.61 -16.38 17.72
C GLN A 80 3.36 -16.31 19.23
N TYR A 81 2.11 -16.12 19.65
CA TYR A 81 1.76 -15.94 21.06
C TYR A 81 0.70 -16.95 21.51
N PRO A 82 1.05 -18.26 21.52
CA PRO A 82 0.17 -19.27 22.09
C PRO A 82 -0.11 -18.93 23.57
N GLY A 83 -1.35 -19.13 24.00
CA GLY A 83 -1.78 -18.79 25.37
C GLY A 83 -2.11 -17.30 25.58
N TYR A 84 -2.18 -16.50 24.52
CA TYR A 84 -2.71 -15.14 24.56
C TYR A 84 -3.95 -15.02 23.66
N ALA A 85 -4.89 -14.16 24.07
CA ALA A 85 -6.05 -13.77 23.28
C ALA A 85 -5.86 -12.33 22.78
N LEU A 86 -6.20 -12.08 21.52
CA LEU A 86 -6.24 -10.72 20.96
C LEU A 86 -7.55 -10.04 21.39
N ILE A 87 -7.43 -8.92 22.08
CA ILE A 87 -8.59 -8.23 22.71
C ILE A 87 -8.91 -6.88 22.07
N ALA A 88 -7.96 -6.28 21.34
CA ALA A 88 -8.18 -5.05 20.60
C ALA A 88 -7.26 -5.01 19.39
N THR A 89 -7.72 -4.38 18.31
CA THR A 89 -6.94 -4.15 17.09
C THR A 89 -7.21 -2.77 16.52
N LEU A 90 -6.20 -2.22 15.86
CA LEU A 90 -6.28 -1.01 15.06
C LEU A 90 -5.56 -1.27 13.74
N VAL A 91 -6.17 -0.84 12.64
CA VAL A 91 -5.59 -0.92 11.30
C VAL A 91 -5.54 0.49 10.73
N SER A 92 -4.40 0.87 10.17
CA SER A 92 -4.24 2.16 9.52
C SER A 92 -3.43 2.03 8.23
N PRO A 93 -3.85 2.69 7.13
CA PRO A 93 -3.07 2.69 5.91
C PRO A 93 -1.72 3.38 6.15
N VAL A 94 -0.65 2.79 5.63
CA VAL A 94 0.66 3.44 5.57
C VAL A 94 0.71 4.26 4.29
N PRO A 95 1.16 5.53 4.34
CA PRO A 95 1.31 6.34 3.14
C PRO A 95 2.08 5.62 2.03
N ILE A 96 1.57 5.75 0.81
CA ILE A 96 2.16 5.13 -0.36
C ILE A 96 3.50 5.80 -0.64
N ALA A 97 4.55 4.99 -0.69
CA ALA A 97 5.89 5.40 -1.10
C ALA A 97 6.36 4.41 -2.16
N GLY A 98 6.91 4.93 -3.26
CA GLY A 98 7.42 4.13 -4.36
C GLY A 98 8.93 4.07 -4.38
N THR A 99 9.46 2.90 -4.71
CA THR A 99 10.88 2.73 -5.02
C THR A 99 11.00 2.50 -6.52
N CYS A 100 11.89 3.25 -7.18
CA CYS A 100 12.28 2.97 -8.55
C CYS A 100 13.27 1.79 -8.53
N GLU A 101 12.88 0.68 -9.14
CA GLU A 101 13.70 -0.52 -9.26
C GLU A 101 14.10 -0.67 -10.74
N ASN A 102 15.38 -0.94 -11.00
CA ASN A 102 15.87 -1.25 -12.34
C ASN A 102 15.91 -2.77 -12.50
N ALA A 103 15.09 -3.31 -13.40
CA ALA A 103 15.15 -4.71 -13.77
C ALA A 103 16.27 -4.87 -14.81
N ILE A 104 17.49 -5.16 -14.34
CA ILE A 104 18.66 -5.46 -15.20
C ILE A 104 18.54 -6.88 -15.73
#